data_AF-A0A560PXW0-F1
#
_entry.id   AF-A0A560PXW0-F1
#
_cell.length_a   1.000
_cell.length_b   1.000
_cell.length_c   1.000
_cell.angle_alpha   90.00
_cell.angle_beta   90.00
_cell.angle_gamma   90.00
#
_symmetry.space_group_name_H-M   'P 1'
#
loop_
_entity.id
_entity.type
_entity.pdbx_description
1 polymer ?
#
loop_
_entity_poly.entity_id
_entity_poly.type
_entity_poly.pdbx_seq_one_letter_code
_entity_poly.pdbx_strand_id
1 'polypeptide(L)'
;MKDLTDKIFERNELLAKQVTKILEAHAPVINSFAQQLGQWLTQIQINVAPYLEKIAQIDWQAVQERIENMPTRSREAMIKASEQGWFFNWNNSFSDVWSLIDSLQDANSDEVDNILKAHYLNDMDWYVSELKKVFPDRAQAINAAINAHKICSPEGYYLSIPVFLAQADGILSEVTGTPSAMDKVRNGPELKGSAWVQAQIGDNQELKNLLYQLLNLHTMDILKSKKIRDQESLASGKTFNALNRHQVLHGEISNYGTELNSLKAFSFLAFTGLHIPCALRSPYLVDIEPSI
;
A
#
# COMPACT_ATOMS: atom_id res chain seq x y z
N MET A 1 27.69 33.13 27.32
CA MET A 1 26.58 32.17 27.51
C MET A 1 25.30 32.63 26.82
N LYS A 2 24.77 33.84 27.07
CA LYS A 2 23.56 34.38 26.41
C LYS A 2 23.59 34.35 24.86
N ASP A 3 24.68 34.81 24.25
CA ASP A 3 24.90 34.86 22.79
C ASP A 3 24.90 33.48 22.08
N LEU A 4 25.28 32.42 22.79
CA LEU A 4 25.29 31.06 22.21
C LEU A 4 23.89 30.46 22.23
N THR A 5 23.11 30.75 23.28
CA THR A 5 21.73 30.29 23.43
C THR A 5 20.81 31.00 22.43
N ASP A 6 21.03 32.30 22.20
CA ASP A 6 20.26 33.10 21.23
C ASP A 6 20.54 32.65 19.78
N LYS A 7 21.81 32.37 19.42
CA LYS A 7 22.17 31.81 18.10
C LYS A 7 21.62 30.40 17.87
N ILE A 8 21.59 29.57 18.92
CA ILE A 8 20.97 28.24 18.85
C ILE A 8 19.46 28.38 18.65
N PHE A 9 18.82 29.33 19.33
CA PHE A 9 17.39 29.59 19.19
C PHE A 9 17.02 30.08 17.79
N GLU A 10 17.74 31.06 17.24
CA GLU A 10 17.52 31.56 15.87
C GLU A 10 17.74 30.47 14.81
N ARG A 11 18.78 29.64 14.98
CA ARG A 11 19.04 28.52 14.06
C ARG A 11 17.95 27.46 14.12
N ASN A 12 17.43 27.17 15.32
CA ASN A 12 16.35 26.22 15.51
C ASN A 12 15.03 26.73 14.92
N GLU A 13 14.77 28.04 15.03
CA GLU A 13 13.59 28.68 14.44
C GLU A 13 13.67 28.66 12.90
N LEU A 14 14.86 28.88 12.33
CA LEU A 14 15.09 28.81 10.89
C LEU A 14 14.90 27.38 10.34
N LEU A 15 15.45 26.38 11.03
CA LEU A 15 15.28 24.97 10.66
C LEU A 15 13.83 24.50 10.79
N ALA A 16 13.14 24.88 11.88
CA ALA A 16 11.72 24.60 12.04
C ALA A 16 10.91 25.24 10.91
N LYS A 17 11.18 26.49 10.54
CA LYS A 17 10.54 27.17 9.41
C LYS A 17 10.81 26.50 8.06
N GLN A 18 12.01 25.99 7.82
CA GLN A 18 12.34 25.26 6.59
C GLN A 18 11.61 23.91 6.51
N VAL A 19 11.60 23.15 7.60
CA VAL A 19 10.87 21.88 7.73
C VAL A 19 9.37 22.11 7.57
N THR A 20 8.80 23.10 8.27
CA THR A 20 7.39 23.48 8.17
C THR A 20 7.04 23.92 6.75
N LYS A 21 7.89 24.70 6.06
CA LYS A 21 7.60 25.16 4.70
C LYS A 21 7.62 24.02 3.67
N ILE A 22 8.53 23.06 3.80
CA ILE A 22 8.55 21.85 2.96
C ILE A 22 7.32 21.01 3.27
N LEU A 23 7.00 20.80 4.55
CA LEU A 23 5.83 20.01 4.95
C LEU A 23 4.49 20.67 4.61
N GLU A 24 4.37 22.00 4.67
CA GLU A 24 3.16 22.75 4.31
C GLU A 24 2.94 22.76 2.79
N ALA A 25 4.01 22.85 1.99
CA ALA A 25 3.93 22.75 0.54
C ALA A 25 3.47 21.36 0.06
N HIS A 26 3.69 20.33 0.87
CA HIS A 26 3.32 18.94 0.57
C HIS A 26 2.22 18.39 1.49
N ALA A 27 1.69 19.20 2.42
CA ALA A 27 0.60 18.85 3.34
C ALA A 27 -0.67 18.32 2.64
N PRO A 28 -1.04 18.78 1.42
CA PRO A 28 -2.20 18.24 0.72
C PRO A 28 -1.98 16.80 0.21
N VAL A 29 -0.74 16.33 0.00
CA VAL A 29 -0.45 14.92 -0.37
C VAL A 29 -0.64 13.98 0.81
N ILE A 30 -0.45 14.50 2.04
CA ILE A 30 -0.10 13.65 3.16
C ILE A 30 -0.81 14.07 4.44
N ASN A 31 -2.14 14.07 4.49
CA ASN A 31 -2.83 14.61 5.68
C ASN A 31 -2.70 13.69 6.92
N SER A 32 -2.78 12.37 6.77
CA SER A 32 -2.52 11.45 7.90
C SER A 32 -1.04 11.45 8.32
N PHE A 33 -0.10 11.59 7.37
CA PHE A 33 1.32 11.68 7.71
C PHE A 33 1.76 13.06 8.17
N ALA A 34 1.12 14.16 7.76
CA ALA A 34 1.42 15.50 8.24
C ALA A 34 0.86 15.69 9.64
N GLN A 35 -0.24 15.00 9.98
CA GLN A 35 -0.71 14.88 11.36
C GLN A 35 0.21 14.00 12.21
N GLN A 36 0.70 12.86 11.72
CA GLN A 36 1.63 12.00 12.49
C GLN A 36 3.03 12.62 12.63
N LEU A 37 3.58 13.24 11.57
CA LEU A 37 4.81 14.02 11.62
C LEU A 37 4.63 15.34 12.37
N GLY A 38 3.47 15.97 12.27
CA GLY A 38 3.12 17.14 13.08
C GLY A 38 3.04 16.78 14.57
N GLN A 39 2.53 15.60 14.91
CA GLN A 39 2.56 15.03 16.26
C GLN A 39 3.99 14.67 16.70
N TRP A 40 4.81 14.11 15.81
CA TRP A 40 6.25 13.88 16.05
C TRP A 40 7.01 15.19 16.27
N LEU A 41 6.79 16.22 15.45
CA LEU A 41 7.40 17.54 15.55
C LEU A 41 6.93 18.32 16.78
N THR A 42 5.65 18.19 17.17
CA THR A 42 5.13 18.77 18.41
C THR A 42 5.62 18.01 19.65
N GLN A 43 5.86 16.70 19.56
CA GLN A 43 6.58 15.93 20.58
C GLN A 43 8.09 16.24 20.63
N ILE A 44 8.67 16.82 19.56
CA ILE A 44 10.04 17.39 19.53
C ILE A 44 10.13 18.75 20.26
N GLN A 45 9.13 19.11 21.07
CA GLN A 45 9.34 20.01 22.22
C GLN A 45 10.24 19.41 23.33
N ILE A 46 11.06 18.40 23.01
CA ILE A 46 12.07 17.83 23.89
C ILE A 46 13.42 18.34 23.42
N ASN A 47 14.12 19.07 24.30
CA ASN A 47 15.52 19.53 24.20
C ASN A 47 16.29 18.93 23.00
N VAL A 48 16.19 19.60 21.84
CA VAL A 48 16.78 19.12 20.58
C VAL A 48 18.31 19.23 20.57
N ALA A 49 18.89 19.87 21.58
CA ALA A 49 20.32 20.15 21.72
C ALA A 49 21.27 18.96 21.43
N PRO A 50 21.03 17.71 21.87
CA PRO A 50 21.90 16.58 21.56
C PRO A 50 21.71 16.01 20.15
N TYR A 51 20.67 16.42 19.43
CA TYR A 51 20.35 15.97 18.07
C TYR A 51 20.63 17.04 17.01
N LEU A 52 20.94 18.28 17.40
CA LEU A 52 21.17 19.40 16.48
C LEU A 52 22.32 19.17 15.51
N GLU A 53 23.42 18.56 15.96
CA GLU A 53 24.51 18.20 15.04
C GLU A 53 24.08 17.14 14.03
N LYS A 54 23.28 16.15 14.45
CA LYS A 54 22.74 15.12 13.55
C LYS A 54 21.75 15.71 12.55
N ILE A 55 20.84 16.57 13.00
CA ILE A 55 19.83 17.25 12.18
C ILE A 55 20.48 18.23 11.19
N ALA A 56 21.55 18.92 11.60
CA ALA A 56 22.29 19.83 10.73
C ALA A 56 23.16 19.11 9.68
N GLN A 57 23.51 17.84 9.93
CA GLN A 57 24.22 16.98 8.98
C GLN A 57 23.28 16.29 7.98
N ILE A 58 21.95 16.39 8.16
CA ILE A 58 20.99 15.88 7.19
C ILE A 58 21.05 16.76 5.94
N ASP A 59 21.25 16.13 4.79
CA ASP A 59 21.09 16.78 3.50
C ASP A 59 19.60 16.98 3.22
N TRP A 60 19.08 18.13 3.64
CA TRP A 60 17.68 18.51 3.48
C TRP A 60 17.24 18.64 2.03
N GLN A 61 18.18 18.97 1.13
CA GLN A 61 17.90 19.04 -0.29
C GLN A 61 17.70 17.62 -0.85
N ALA A 62 18.55 16.67 -0.45
CA ALA A 62 18.35 15.26 -0.78
C ALA A 62 17.08 14.68 -0.14
N VAL A 63 16.72 15.07 1.10
CA VAL A 63 15.46 14.65 1.73
C VAL A 63 14.26 15.19 0.97
N GLN A 64 14.27 16.48 0.60
CA GLN A 64 13.20 17.10 -0.18
C GLN A 64 13.05 16.44 -1.56
N GLU A 65 14.14 16.29 -2.30
CA GLU A 65 14.14 15.64 -3.62
C GLU A 65 13.58 14.21 -3.55
N ARG A 66 13.91 13.47 -2.49
CA ARG A 66 13.39 12.11 -2.31
C ARG A 66 11.92 12.08 -1.91
N ILE A 67 11.42 13.07 -1.15
CA ILE A 67 9.99 13.21 -0.83
C ILE A 67 9.20 13.57 -2.11
N GLU A 68 9.71 14.50 -2.92
CA GLU A 68 9.10 14.87 -4.20
C GLU A 68 9.03 13.69 -5.17
N ASN A 69 10.07 12.86 -5.19
CA ASN A 69 10.12 11.65 -6.03
C ASN A 69 9.40 10.44 -5.43
N MET A 70 8.87 10.54 -4.21
CA MET A 70 8.29 9.41 -3.46
C MET A 70 7.13 8.72 -4.22
N PRO A 71 6.16 9.43 -4.84
CA PRO A 71 5.11 8.78 -5.62
C PRO A 71 5.68 7.92 -6.76
N THR A 72 6.68 8.42 -7.48
CA THR A 72 7.34 7.68 -8.56
C THR A 72 8.09 6.46 -8.05
N ARG A 73 8.87 6.61 -6.97
CA ARG A 73 9.60 5.49 -6.33
C ARG A 73 8.65 4.43 -5.79
N SER A 74 7.54 4.85 -5.20
CA SER A 74 6.47 3.96 -4.77
C SER A 74 5.86 3.21 -5.95
N ARG A 75 5.59 3.87 -7.07
CA ARG A 75 5.10 3.20 -8.28
C ARG A 75 6.08 2.12 -8.75
N GLU A 76 7.38 2.40 -8.76
CA GLU A 76 8.40 1.42 -9.13
C GLU A 76 8.42 0.22 -8.17
N ALA A 77 8.35 0.47 -6.86
CA ALA A 77 8.25 -0.59 -5.85
C ALA A 77 6.96 -1.42 -6.03
N MET A 78 5.84 -0.77 -6.34
CA MET A 78 4.55 -1.41 -6.64
C MET A 78 4.62 -2.30 -7.88
N ILE A 79 5.31 -1.86 -8.94
CA ILE A 79 5.53 -2.66 -10.15
C ILE A 79 6.28 -3.94 -9.76
N LYS A 80 7.44 -3.81 -9.12
CA LYS A 80 8.25 -4.96 -8.69
C LYS A 80 7.49 -5.92 -7.77
N ALA A 81 6.76 -5.39 -6.79
CA ALA A 81 5.92 -6.21 -5.91
C ALA A 81 4.85 -6.96 -6.71
N SER A 82 4.18 -6.30 -7.66
CA SER A 82 3.11 -6.90 -8.46
C SER A 82 3.58 -7.98 -9.42
N GLU A 83 4.81 -7.88 -9.94
CA GLU A 83 5.45 -8.92 -10.76
C GLU A 83 5.63 -10.23 -9.97
N GLN A 84 5.72 -10.15 -8.65
CA GLN A 84 5.74 -11.32 -7.75
C GLN A 84 4.38 -11.61 -7.11
N GLY A 85 3.30 -10.93 -7.53
CA GLY A 85 1.95 -11.15 -7.02
C GLY A 85 1.68 -10.55 -5.64
N TRP A 86 2.50 -9.59 -5.20
CA TRP A 86 2.31 -8.86 -3.95
C TRP A 86 1.69 -7.48 -4.16
N PHE A 87 1.04 -7.02 -3.09
CA PHE A 87 0.53 -5.67 -2.99
C PHE A 87 1.29 -4.87 -1.94
N PHE A 88 1.48 -3.58 -2.21
CA PHE A 88 2.28 -2.69 -1.39
C PHE A 88 1.43 -1.56 -0.82
N ASN A 89 1.64 -1.24 0.46
CA ASN A 89 0.81 -0.29 1.22
C ASN A 89 1.64 0.80 1.89
N TRP A 90 1.02 1.96 2.10
CA TRP A 90 1.61 3.14 2.72
C TRP A 90 1.11 3.40 4.14
N ASN A 91 0.31 2.50 4.68
CA ASN A 91 -0.50 2.80 5.85
C ASN A 91 0.26 2.66 7.18
N ASN A 92 1.46 2.06 7.17
CA ASN A 92 2.31 1.96 8.36
C ASN A 92 3.14 3.26 8.56
N SER A 93 4.10 3.27 9.49
CA SER A 93 4.94 4.43 9.74
C SER A 93 5.72 4.84 8.48
N PHE A 94 5.95 6.14 8.32
CA PHE A 94 6.69 6.65 7.16
C PHE A 94 8.10 6.06 7.03
N SER A 95 8.78 5.85 8.15
CA SER A 95 10.10 5.23 8.18
C SER A 95 10.06 3.80 7.64
N ASP A 96 9.00 3.05 7.96
CA ASP A 96 8.84 1.67 7.51
C ASP A 96 8.50 1.62 6.02
N VAL A 97 7.58 2.46 5.56
CA VAL A 97 7.22 2.60 4.14
C VAL A 97 8.46 2.99 3.33
N TRP A 98 9.26 3.92 3.85
CA TRP A 98 10.50 4.35 3.23
C TRP A 98 11.51 3.21 3.13
N SER A 99 11.81 2.55 4.25
CA SER A 99 12.75 1.43 4.29
C SER A 99 12.30 0.30 3.36
N LEU A 100 10.99 0.07 3.25
CA LEU A 100 10.42 -0.93 2.37
C LEU A 100 10.59 -0.56 0.88
N ILE A 101 10.33 0.70 0.49
CA ILE A 101 10.57 1.17 -0.88
C ILE A 101 12.05 1.06 -1.25
N ASP A 102 12.95 1.53 -0.38
CA ASP A 102 14.39 1.44 -0.60
C ASP A 102 14.81 -0.03 -0.79
N SER A 103 14.32 -0.93 0.06
CA SER A 103 14.63 -2.37 -0.03
C SER A 103 14.12 -2.99 -1.33
N LEU A 104 12.96 -2.57 -1.84
CA LEU A 104 12.39 -3.09 -3.09
C LEU A 104 13.09 -2.53 -4.33
N GLN A 105 13.62 -1.31 -4.29
CA GLN A 105 14.28 -0.69 -5.46
C GLN A 105 15.51 -1.46 -5.95
N ASP A 106 16.27 -2.07 -5.05
CA ASP A 106 17.46 -2.85 -5.40
C ASP A 106 17.21 -4.38 -5.45
N ALA A 107 16.04 -4.82 -4.97
CA ALA A 107 15.71 -6.24 -4.89
C ALA A 107 15.58 -6.90 -6.28
N ASN A 108 16.11 -8.11 -6.38
CA ASN A 108 15.77 -9.10 -7.39
C ASN A 108 14.47 -9.85 -7.02
N SER A 109 13.95 -10.67 -7.95
CA SER A 109 12.66 -11.37 -7.77
C SER A 109 12.57 -12.21 -6.50
N ASP A 110 13.63 -12.93 -6.13
CA ASP A 110 13.64 -13.79 -4.93
C ASP A 110 13.73 -12.97 -3.63
N GLU A 111 14.40 -11.82 -3.69
CA GLU A 111 14.50 -10.88 -2.55
C GLU A 111 13.16 -10.20 -2.26
N VAL A 112 12.36 -9.90 -3.28
CA VAL A 112 11.02 -9.29 -3.12
C VAL A 112 10.12 -10.14 -2.24
N ASP A 113 10.07 -11.46 -2.48
CA ASP A 113 9.27 -12.39 -1.67
C ASP A 113 9.70 -12.38 -0.20
N ASN A 114 11.01 -12.35 0.07
CA ASN A 114 11.54 -12.34 1.45
C ASN A 114 11.27 -11.01 2.16
N ILE A 115 11.48 -9.88 1.48
CA ILE A 115 11.23 -8.53 2.01
C ILE A 115 9.76 -8.38 2.39
N LEU A 116 8.85 -8.71 1.47
CA LEU A 116 7.42 -8.52 1.68
C LEU A 116 6.83 -9.55 2.65
N LYS A 117 7.35 -10.78 2.67
CA LYS A 117 7.03 -11.75 3.71
C LYS A 117 7.39 -11.21 5.10
N ALA A 118 8.61 -10.72 5.29
CA ALA A 118 9.05 -10.18 6.57
C ALA A 118 8.19 -8.99 7.01
N HIS A 119 7.93 -8.05 6.09
CA HIS A 119 7.04 -6.91 6.31
C HIS A 119 5.65 -7.33 6.81
N TYR A 120 4.96 -8.17 6.04
CA TYR A 120 3.58 -8.56 6.37
C TYR A 120 3.48 -9.46 7.60
N LEU A 121 4.52 -10.23 7.94
CA LEU A 121 4.54 -11.00 9.19
C LEU A 121 4.75 -10.09 10.40
N ASN A 122 5.66 -9.13 10.32
CA ASN A 122 5.95 -8.21 11.43
C ASN A 122 4.75 -7.31 11.74
N ASP A 123 4.04 -6.86 10.70
CA ASP A 123 2.97 -5.87 10.84
C ASP A 123 1.55 -6.48 10.80
N MET A 124 1.42 -7.82 10.73
CA MET A 124 0.13 -8.49 10.50
C MET A 124 -0.95 -8.03 11.49
N ASP A 125 -0.63 -8.02 12.78
CA ASP A 125 -1.59 -7.66 13.84
C ASP A 125 -2.04 -6.20 13.73
N TRP A 126 -1.14 -5.32 13.31
CA TRP A 126 -1.45 -3.94 13.04
C TRP A 126 -2.41 -3.81 11.85
N TYR A 127 -2.10 -4.44 10.71
CA TYR A 127 -2.98 -4.45 9.52
C TYR A 127 -4.38 -4.98 9.87
N VAL A 128 -4.46 -6.06 10.63
CA VAL A 128 -5.74 -6.66 11.05
C VAL A 128 -6.52 -5.75 11.97
N SER A 129 -5.85 -5.11 12.92
CA SER A 129 -6.47 -4.10 13.79
C SER A 129 -7.09 -2.97 12.96
N GLU A 130 -6.32 -2.41 12.02
CA GLU A 130 -6.81 -1.30 11.19
C GLU A 130 -7.95 -1.74 10.26
N LEU A 131 -7.85 -2.89 9.61
CA LEU A 131 -8.93 -3.43 8.77
C LEU A 131 -10.23 -3.59 9.55
N LYS A 132 -10.18 -4.05 10.81
CA LYS A 132 -11.37 -4.22 11.65
C LYS A 132 -11.95 -2.90 12.14
N LYS A 133 -11.12 -1.89 12.34
CA LYS A 133 -11.59 -0.53 12.69
C LYS A 133 -12.32 0.10 11.51
N VAL A 134 -11.79 -0.05 10.29
CA VAL A 134 -12.37 0.53 9.08
C VAL A 134 -13.59 -0.27 8.61
N PHE A 135 -13.58 -1.60 8.74
CA PHE A 135 -14.65 -2.49 8.28
C PHE A 135 -15.17 -3.39 9.43
N PRO A 136 -15.88 -2.83 10.43
CA PRO A 136 -16.33 -3.58 11.61
C PRO A 136 -17.24 -4.76 11.25
N ASP A 137 -18.10 -4.61 10.24
CA ASP A 137 -19.03 -5.67 9.80
C ASP A 137 -18.30 -6.88 9.19
N ARG A 138 -17.05 -6.69 8.73
CA ARG A 138 -16.20 -7.74 8.16
C ARG A 138 -15.27 -8.36 9.21
N ALA A 139 -15.24 -7.84 10.43
CA ALA A 139 -14.25 -8.20 11.44
C ALA A 139 -14.26 -9.70 11.78
N GLN A 140 -15.43 -10.34 11.80
CA GLN A 140 -15.53 -11.78 12.09
C GLN A 140 -14.85 -12.63 11.01
N ALA A 141 -15.13 -12.34 9.72
CA ALA A 141 -14.52 -13.06 8.61
C ALA A 141 -13.01 -12.83 8.54
N ILE A 142 -12.56 -11.59 8.77
CA ILE A 142 -11.14 -11.24 8.82
C ILE A 142 -10.44 -11.97 9.97
N ASN A 143 -11.02 -11.98 11.18
CA ASN A 143 -10.47 -12.72 12.32
C ASN A 143 -10.37 -14.22 12.02
N ALA A 144 -11.39 -14.82 11.41
CA ALA A 144 -11.39 -16.23 11.06
C ALA A 144 -10.24 -16.58 10.10
N ALA A 145 -10.06 -15.77 9.05
CA ALA A 145 -8.99 -15.95 8.07
C ALA A 145 -7.59 -15.80 8.69
N ILE A 146 -7.40 -14.83 9.58
CA ILE A 146 -6.13 -14.61 10.27
C ILE A 146 -5.83 -15.72 11.27
N ASN A 147 -6.83 -16.17 12.03
CA ASN A 147 -6.67 -17.31 12.93
C ASN A 147 -6.27 -18.56 12.15
N ALA A 148 -6.87 -18.79 10.98
CA ALA A 148 -6.48 -19.88 10.09
C ALA A 148 -5.04 -19.74 9.58
N HIS A 149 -4.64 -18.54 9.11
CA HIS A 149 -3.26 -18.27 8.69
C HIS A 149 -2.25 -18.58 9.81
N LYS A 150 -2.54 -18.14 11.04
CA LYS A 150 -1.68 -18.31 12.22
C LYS A 150 -1.54 -19.76 12.72
N ILE A 151 -2.31 -20.71 12.17
CA ILE A 151 -2.06 -22.14 12.40
C ILE A 151 -0.71 -22.56 11.77
N CYS A 152 -0.19 -21.78 10.83
CA CYS A 152 1.10 -22.00 10.17
C CYS A 152 1.21 -23.39 9.49
N SER A 153 0.09 -23.91 8.98
CA SER A 153 0.01 -25.20 8.28
C SER A 153 -0.71 -25.05 6.93
N PRO A 154 -0.52 -26.00 6.00
CA PRO A 154 -1.26 -26.00 4.74
C PRO A 154 -2.78 -25.88 4.91
N GLU A 155 -3.36 -26.55 5.90
CA GLU A 155 -4.80 -26.49 6.20
C GLU A 155 -5.23 -25.07 6.60
N GLY A 156 -4.42 -24.41 7.44
CA GLY A 156 -4.63 -23.01 7.78
C GLY A 156 -4.62 -22.10 6.55
N TYR A 157 -3.66 -22.31 5.64
CA TYR A 157 -3.55 -21.53 4.40
C TYR A 157 -4.70 -21.81 3.41
N TYR A 158 -5.13 -23.07 3.29
CA TYR A 158 -6.30 -23.42 2.47
C TYR A 158 -7.58 -22.72 2.93
N LEU A 159 -7.72 -22.48 4.24
CA LEU A 159 -8.86 -21.78 4.81
C LEU A 159 -8.72 -20.26 4.74
N SER A 160 -7.51 -19.71 4.92
CA SER A 160 -7.29 -18.26 4.93
C SER A 160 -7.36 -17.63 3.54
N ILE A 161 -6.74 -18.25 2.52
CA ILE A 161 -6.58 -17.66 1.18
C ILE A 161 -7.93 -17.31 0.53
N PRO A 162 -8.92 -18.22 0.45
CA PRO A 162 -10.20 -17.91 -0.18
C PRO A 162 -10.94 -16.78 0.54
N VAL A 163 -10.84 -16.73 1.87
CA VAL A 163 -11.50 -15.69 2.67
C VAL A 163 -10.82 -14.34 2.47
N PHE A 164 -9.48 -14.27 2.46
CA PHE A 164 -8.78 -13.02 2.14
C PHE A 164 -9.16 -12.46 0.77
N LEU A 165 -9.19 -13.32 -0.26
CA LEU A 165 -9.58 -12.92 -1.61
C LEU A 165 -11.04 -12.45 -1.67
N ALA A 166 -11.96 -13.19 -1.05
CA ALA A 166 -13.38 -12.81 -1.03
C ALA A 166 -13.64 -11.51 -0.25
N GLN A 167 -12.92 -11.28 0.85
CA GLN A 167 -13.01 -10.03 1.60
C GLN A 167 -12.44 -8.85 0.82
N ALA A 168 -11.31 -9.03 0.12
CA ALA A 168 -10.73 -7.99 -0.74
C ALA A 168 -11.71 -7.51 -1.83
N ASP A 169 -12.46 -8.44 -2.43
CA ASP A 169 -13.51 -8.16 -3.39
C ASP A 169 -14.68 -7.35 -2.83
N GLY A 170 -15.18 -7.79 -1.67
CA GLY A 170 -16.28 -7.11 -1.00
C GLY A 170 -15.88 -5.72 -0.57
N ILE A 171 -14.67 -5.58 -0.02
CA ILE A 171 -14.10 -4.29 0.40
C ILE A 171 -13.91 -3.38 -0.79
N LEU A 172 -13.34 -3.83 -1.91
CA LEU A 172 -13.19 -2.94 -3.08
C LEU A 172 -14.55 -2.45 -3.59
N SER A 173 -15.57 -3.31 -3.57
CA SER A 173 -16.93 -2.91 -3.96
C SER A 173 -17.53 -1.87 -3.02
N GLU A 174 -17.27 -2.00 -1.72
CA GLU A 174 -17.69 -1.05 -0.69
C GLU A 174 -16.95 0.30 -0.81
N VAL A 175 -15.62 0.26 -0.98
CA VAL A 175 -14.76 1.45 -1.13
C VAL A 175 -15.09 2.26 -2.37
N THR A 176 -15.44 1.60 -3.48
CA THR A 176 -15.74 2.25 -4.77
C THR A 176 -17.23 2.51 -4.97
N GLY A 177 -18.09 2.10 -4.04
CA GLY A 177 -19.55 2.09 -4.23
C GLY A 177 -20.02 1.31 -5.46
N THR A 178 -19.17 0.45 -6.03
CA THR A 178 -19.38 -0.20 -7.32
C THR A 178 -19.60 -1.71 -7.13
N PRO A 179 -20.81 -2.22 -7.37
CA PRO A 179 -21.08 -3.66 -7.29
C PRO A 179 -20.18 -4.46 -8.22
N SER A 180 -19.58 -5.52 -7.69
CA SER A 180 -18.61 -6.37 -8.40
C SER A 180 -17.46 -5.55 -8.99
N ALA A 181 -16.80 -4.74 -8.16
CA ALA A 181 -15.72 -3.86 -8.60
C ALA A 181 -14.56 -4.58 -9.32
N MET A 182 -14.36 -5.88 -9.07
CA MET A 182 -13.37 -6.73 -9.74
C MET A 182 -13.80 -7.27 -11.11
N ASP A 183 -15.05 -7.04 -11.54
CA ASP A 183 -15.48 -7.38 -12.88
C ASP A 183 -14.91 -6.39 -13.90
N LYS A 184 -14.75 -6.85 -15.14
CA LYS A 184 -14.43 -5.97 -16.26
C LYS A 184 -15.58 -5.03 -16.61
N VAL A 185 -15.23 -3.82 -17.03
CA VAL A 185 -16.16 -2.91 -17.70
C VAL A 185 -16.62 -3.55 -19.01
N ARG A 186 -17.90 -3.33 -19.37
CA ARG A 186 -18.43 -3.84 -20.64
C ARG A 186 -17.60 -3.29 -21.80
N ASN A 187 -17.07 -4.19 -22.63
CA ASN A 187 -16.22 -3.87 -23.78
C ASN A 187 -14.88 -3.18 -23.43
N GLY A 188 -14.46 -3.19 -22.16
CA GLY A 188 -13.19 -2.63 -21.70
C GLY A 188 -12.27 -3.70 -21.10
N PRO A 189 -10.94 -3.49 -21.12
CA PRO A 189 -10.00 -4.35 -20.42
C PRO A 189 -9.98 -4.09 -18.91
N GLU A 190 -10.31 -2.86 -18.51
CA GLU A 190 -10.27 -2.35 -17.13
C GLU A 190 -11.36 -2.96 -16.25
N LEU A 191 -11.12 -2.96 -14.94
CA LEU A 191 -12.10 -3.36 -13.94
C LEU A 191 -13.03 -2.18 -13.62
N LYS A 192 -14.27 -2.48 -13.23
CA LYS A 192 -15.25 -1.46 -12.83
C LYS A 192 -14.74 -0.58 -11.70
N GLY A 193 -14.09 -1.16 -10.68
CA GLY A 193 -13.50 -0.42 -9.58
C GLY A 193 -12.32 0.46 -10.01
N SER A 194 -11.45 -0.05 -10.89
CA SER A 194 -10.33 0.71 -11.46
C SER A 194 -10.85 1.90 -12.29
N ALA A 195 -11.86 1.68 -13.13
CA ALA A 195 -12.47 2.73 -13.93
C ALA A 195 -13.17 3.79 -13.07
N TRP A 196 -13.87 3.38 -12.00
CA TRP A 196 -14.46 4.32 -11.04
C TRP A 196 -13.37 5.18 -10.38
N VAL A 197 -12.29 4.57 -9.89
CA VAL A 197 -11.18 5.31 -9.28
C VAL A 197 -10.52 6.25 -10.30
N GLN A 198 -10.30 5.79 -11.52
CA GLN A 198 -9.74 6.61 -12.59
C GLN A 198 -10.60 7.86 -12.88
N ALA A 199 -11.92 7.75 -12.78
CA ALA A 199 -12.84 8.88 -12.90
C ALA A 199 -12.76 9.85 -11.71
N GLN A 200 -12.51 9.36 -10.49
CA GLN A 200 -12.34 10.22 -9.31
C GLN A 200 -11.03 11.01 -9.36
N ILE A 201 -9.92 10.37 -9.71
CA ILE A 201 -8.59 11.00 -9.64
C ILE A 201 -8.24 11.83 -10.87
N GLY A 202 -8.99 11.69 -11.98
CA GLY A 202 -8.76 12.41 -13.22
C GLY A 202 -7.31 12.29 -13.71
N ASP A 203 -6.68 13.43 -13.96
CA ASP A 203 -5.29 13.51 -14.45
C ASP A 203 -4.23 13.68 -13.37
N ASN A 204 -4.58 13.52 -12.09
CA ASN A 204 -3.61 13.60 -11.00
C ASN A 204 -2.58 12.46 -11.09
N GLN A 205 -1.37 12.78 -11.57
CA GLN A 205 -0.31 11.80 -11.80
C GLN A 205 0.24 11.21 -10.49
N GLU A 206 0.26 11.97 -9.40
CA GLU A 206 0.71 11.47 -8.10
C GLU A 206 -0.23 10.38 -7.59
N LEU A 207 -1.54 10.63 -7.64
CA LEU A 207 -2.55 9.62 -7.29
C LEU A 207 -2.50 8.41 -8.24
N LYS A 208 -2.27 8.61 -9.54
CA LYS A 208 -2.06 7.50 -10.49
C LYS A 208 -0.85 6.64 -10.12
N ASN A 209 0.23 7.27 -9.63
CA ASN A 209 1.43 6.55 -9.17
C ASN A 209 1.16 5.75 -7.89
N LEU A 210 0.46 6.35 -6.91
CA LEU A 210 0.06 5.66 -5.67
C LEU A 210 -0.96 4.55 -5.93
N LEU A 211 -1.84 4.70 -6.91
CA LEU A 211 -2.88 3.71 -7.21
C LEU A 211 -2.50 2.78 -8.37
N TYR A 212 -1.22 2.73 -8.74
CA TYR A 212 -0.74 1.98 -9.90
C TYR A 212 -1.25 0.53 -9.91
N GLN A 213 -1.16 -0.17 -8.77
CA GLN A 213 -1.57 -1.57 -8.70
C GLN A 213 -3.08 -1.75 -8.92
N LEU A 214 -3.91 -0.83 -8.45
CA LEU A 214 -5.35 -0.87 -8.70
C LEU A 214 -5.69 -0.58 -10.17
N LEU A 215 -5.07 0.44 -10.76
CA LEU A 215 -5.33 0.84 -12.14
C LEU A 215 -4.89 -0.25 -13.14
N ASN A 216 -3.87 -1.03 -12.78
CA ASN A 216 -3.34 -2.11 -13.60
C ASN A 216 -3.75 -3.51 -13.11
N LEU A 217 -4.68 -3.62 -12.16
CA LEU A 217 -5.00 -4.89 -11.52
C LEU A 217 -5.45 -5.98 -12.51
N HIS A 218 -6.12 -5.58 -13.59
CA HIS A 218 -6.61 -6.47 -14.66
C HIS A 218 -5.50 -7.15 -15.48
N THR A 219 -4.26 -6.66 -15.42
CA THR A 219 -3.10 -7.25 -16.11
C THR A 219 -2.29 -8.17 -15.20
N MET A 220 -2.49 -8.09 -13.88
CA MET A 220 -1.74 -8.84 -12.88
C MET A 220 -2.19 -10.29 -12.77
N ASP A 221 -1.27 -11.18 -12.39
CA ASP A 221 -1.48 -12.63 -12.27
C ASP A 221 -2.69 -13.00 -11.41
N ILE A 222 -2.97 -12.21 -10.36
CA ILE A 222 -4.10 -12.44 -9.46
C ILE A 222 -5.48 -12.38 -10.15
N LEU A 223 -5.62 -11.62 -11.25
CA LEU A 223 -6.88 -11.46 -11.99
C LEU A 223 -6.80 -11.86 -13.47
N LYS A 224 -5.65 -12.34 -13.96
CA LYS A 224 -5.54 -12.86 -15.32
C LYS A 224 -6.67 -13.85 -15.60
N SER A 225 -7.36 -13.66 -16.72
CA SER A 225 -8.44 -14.56 -17.16
C SER A 225 -7.89 -15.91 -17.63
N LYS A 226 -8.73 -16.95 -17.64
CA LYS A 226 -8.34 -18.29 -18.13
C LYS A 226 -7.70 -18.23 -19.52
N LYS A 227 -8.31 -17.48 -20.44
CA LYS A 227 -7.79 -17.28 -21.80
C LYS A 227 -6.36 -16.75 -21.82
N ILE A 228 -6.05 -15.75 -21.00
CA ILE A 228 -4.71 -15.15 -20.94
C ILE A 228 -3.71 -16.16 -20.36
N ARG A 229 -4.06 -16.83 -19.26
CA ARG A 229 -3.21 -17.85 -18.65
C ARG A 229 -2.90 -19.01 -19.60
N ASP A 230 -3.89 -19.48 -20.34
CA ASP A 230 -3.74 -20.55 -21.34
C ASP A 230 -2.79 -20.10 -22.48
N GLN A 231 -2.96 -18.86 -22.97
CA GLN A 231 -2.10 -18.29 -24.01
C GLN A 231 -0.65 -18.15 -23.55
N GLU A 232 -0.41 -17.65 -22.34
CA GLU A 232 0.93 -17.55 -21.75
C GLU A 232 1.56 -18.93 -21.51
N SER A 233 0.75 -19.90 -21.09
CA SER A 233 1.24 -21.27 -20.87
C SER A 233 1.63 -21.95 -22.18
N LEU A 234 0.85 -21.74 -23.25
CA LEU A 234 1.17 -22.19 -24.61
C LEU A 234 2.44 -21.52 -25.15
N ALA A 235 2.58 -20.21 -24.97
CA ALA A 235 3.71 -19.45 -25.48
C ALA A 235 5.03 -19.78 -24.76
N SER A 236 4.98 -19.98 -23.45
CA SER A 236 6.16 -20.27 -22.62
C SER A 236 6.48 -21.76 -22.50
N GLY A 237 5.53 -22.63 -22.83
CA GLY A 237 5.61 -24.08 -22.57
C GLY A 237 5.57 -24.44 -21.07
N LYS A 238 5.25 -23.48 -20.19
CA LYS A 238 5.19 -23.66 -18.74
C LYS A 238 3.76 -23.50 -18.25
N THR A 239 3.38 -24.26 -17.24
CA THR A 239 2.06 -24.09 -16.59
C THR A 239 2.07 -22.82 -15.76
N PHE A 240 1.02 -22.01 -15.88
CA PHE A 240 0.78 -20.87 -15.00
C PHE A 240 0.73 -21.32 -13.52
N ASN A 241 1.59 -20.73 -12.67
CA ASN A 241 1.83 -21.17 -11.30
C ASN A 241 1.67 -20.07 -10.24
N ALA A 242 1.27 -18.85 -10.63
CA ALA A 242 1.04 -17.75 -9.71
C ALA A 242 -0.31 -17.87 -8.97
N LEU A 243 -0.45 -17.17 -7.85
CA LEU A 243 -1.72 -17.06 -7.13
C LEU A 243 -2.74 -16.33 -8.01
N ASN A 244 -3.85 -17.00 -8.35
CA ASN A 244 -4.92 -16.42 -9.15
C ASN A 244 -6.28 -16.57 -8.44
N ARG A 245 -6.99 -15.46 -8.31
CA ARG A 245 -8.30 -15.36 -7.65
C ARG A 245 -9.31 -16.34 -8.25
N HIS A 246 -9.41 -16.37 -9.58
CA HIS A 246 -10.37 -17.22 -10.27
C HIS A 246 -10.06 -18.70 -10.05
N GLN A 247 -8.77 -19.08 -10.16
CA GLN A 247 -8.36 -20.46 -9.93
C GLN A 247 -8.68 -20.95 -8.50
N VAL A 248 -8.42 -20.12 -7.50
CA VAL A 248 -8.70 -20.46 -6.10
C VAL A 248 -10.21 -20.52 -5.83
N LEU A 249 -10.95 -19.46 -6.15
CA LEU A 249 -12.36 -19.34 -5.76
C LEU A 249 -13.30 -20.28 -6.54
N HIS A 250 -12.90 -20.72 -7.74
CA HIS A 250 -13.65 -21.73 -8.50
C HIS A 250 -13.08 -23.16 -8.35
N GLY A 251 -12.03 -23.34 -7.54
CA GLY A 251 -11.43 -24.66 -7.32
C GLY A 251 -10.77 -25.27 -8.56
N GLU A 252 -10.27 -24.45 -9.49
CA GLU A 252 -9.49 -24.94 -10.65
C GLU A 252 -8.14 -25.51 -10.23
N ILE A 253 -7.64 -25.13 -9.04
CA ILE A 253 -6.40 -25.63 -8.45
C ILE A 253 -6.63 -26.08 -7.01
N SER A 254 -5.85 -27.06 -6.56
CA SER A 254 -5.96 -27.64 -5.20
C SER A 254 -4.66 -27.58 -4.41
N ASN A 255 -3.61 -26.95 -4.94
CA ASN A 255 -2.27 -26.86 -4.35
C ASN A 255 -1.90 -25.41 -3.93
N TYR A 256 -2.89 -24.56 -3.70
CA TYR A 256 -2.66 -23.14 -3.39
C TYR A 256 -2.28 -22.87 -1.92
N GLY A 257 -2.47 -23.83 -1.01
CA GLY A 257 -2.31 -23.69 0.44
C GLY A 257 -0.86 -23.58 0.90
N THR A 258 -0.19 -22.48 0.57
CA THR A 258 1.17 -22.14 1.02
C THR A 258 1.17 -20.86 1.84
N GLU A 259 2.16 -20.71 2.72
CA GLU A 259 2.34 -19.48 3.51
C GLU A 259 2.48 -18.26 2.61
N LEU A 260 3.28 -18.40 1.55
CA LEU A 260 3.54 -17.34 0.58
C LEU A 260 2.25 -16.88 -0.11
N ASN A 261 1.42 -17.82 -0.58
CA ASN A 261 0.13 -17.48 -1.19
C ASN A 261 -0.83 -16.85 -0.18
N SER A 262 -0.80 -17.32 1.07
CA SER A 262 -1.61 -16.72 2.14
C SER A 262 -1.20 -15.28 2.44
N LEU A 263 0.10 -14.97 2.44
CA LEU A 263 0.60 -13.61 2.64
C LEU A 263 0.34 -12.72 1.42
N LYS A 264 0.47 -13.24 0.19
CA LYS A 264 0.10 -12.52 -1.03
C LYS A 264 -1.39 -12.17 -1.03
N ALA A 265 -2.27 -13.12 -0.68
CA ALA A 265 -3.70 -12.85 -0.53
C ALA A 265 -4.01 -11.85 0.60
N PHE A 266 -3.30 -11.94 1.74
CA PHE A 266 -3.43 -10.97 2.83
C PHE A 266 -2.96 -9.56 2.41
N SER A 267 -1.85 -9.46 1.67
CA SER A 267 -1.36 -8.18 1.14
C SER A 267 -2.40 -7.50 0.25
N PHE A 268 -3.12 -8.28 -0.57
CA PHE A 268 -4.20 -7.79 -1.42
C PHE A 268 -5.40 -7.29 -0.59
N LEU A 269 -5.77 -8.00 0.46
CA LEU A 269 -6.79 -7.55 1.41
C LEU A 269 -6.39 -6.23 2.09
N ALA A 270 -5.15 -6.14 2.57
CA ALA A 270 -4.63 -4.93 3.20
C ALA A 270 -4.60 -3.74 2.22
N PHE A 271 -4.24 -3.98 0.95
CA PHE A 271 -4.24 -2.97 -0.10
C PHE A 271 -5.62 -2.44 -0.43
N THR A 272 -6.59 -3.35 -0.61
CA THR A 272 -7.98 -2.98 -0.87
C THR A 272 -8.63 -2.26 0.30
N GLY A 273 -8.35 -2.67 1.53
CA GLY A 273 -8.98 -2.09 2.72
C GLY A 273 -8.30 -0.85 3.29
N LEU A 274 -6.98 -0.71 3.17
CA LEU A 274 -6.26 0.38 3.83
C LEU A 274 -5.65 1.35 2.82
N HIS A 275 -4.94 0.84 1.80
CA HIS A 275 -4.19 1.72 0.90
C HIS A 275 -5.09 2.49 -0.05
N ILE A 276 -5.98 1.79 -0.79
CA ILE A 276 -6.90 2.46 -1.72
C ILE A 276 -7.74 3.52 -1.01
N PRO A 277 -8.41 3.24 0.13
CA PRO A 277 -9.19 4.25 0.85
C PRO A 277 -8.34 5.39 1.41
N CYS A 278 -7.07 5.16 1.74
CA CYS A 278 -6.17 6.21 2.19
C CYS A 278 -5.82 7.17 1.05
N ALA A 279 -5.46 6.63 -0.11
CA ALA A 279 -5.15 7.42 -1.30
C ALA A 279 -6.37 8.23 -1.78
N LEU A 280 -7.57 7.63 -1.77
CA LEU A 280 -8.82 8.29 -2.18
C LEU A 280 -9.36 9.31 -1.18
N ARG A 281 -8.91 9.31 0.08
CA ARG A 281 -9.28 10.34 1.08
C ARG A 281 -8.23 11.45 1.16
N SER A 282 -7.22 11.41 0.30
CA SER A 282 -6.19 12.45 0.26
C SER A 282 -6.83 13.81 -0.13
N PRO A 283 -6.43 14.92 0.51
CA PRO A 283 -6.93 16.27 0.24
C PRO A 283 -6.93 16.70 -1.24
N TYR A 284 -6.17 16.02 -2.11
CA TYR A 284 -6.20 16.24 -3.56
C TYR A 284 -7.52 15.94 -4.26
N LEU A 285 -8.47 15.29 -3.59
CA LEU A 285 -9.80 15.02 -4.12
C LEU A 285 -10.87 15.99 -3.58
N VAL A 286 -10.50 16.96 -2.72
CA VAL A 286 -11.45 17.84 -2.01
C VAL A 286 -12.12 18.88 -2.92
N ASP A 287 -11.70 19.02 -4.18
CA ASP A 287 -12.41 19.85 -5.16
C ASP A 287 -13.54 19.10 -5.91
N ILE A 288 -13.83 17.84 -5.56
CA ILE A 288 -14.94 17.10 -6.16
C ILE A 288 -16.03 16.92 -5.08
N GLU A 289 -16.97 17.87 -5.04
CA GLU A 289 -18.23 17.67 -4.31
C GLU A 289 -18.91 16.38 -4.77
N PRO A 290 -19.45 15.56 -3.85
CA PRO A 290 -20.27 14.42 -4.22
C PRO A 290 -21.56 14.96 -4.84
N SER A 291 -21.69 14.84 -6.16
CA SER A 291 -22.99 15.00 -6.82
C SER A 291 -23.84 13.80 -6.41
N ILE A 292 -24.84 14.08 -5.57
CA ILE A 292 -25.94 13.17 -5.19
C ILE A 292 -26.71 12.74 -6.44
#